data_AF-A0A4Q2A1C6-F1
#
_entry.id   AF-A0A4Q2A1C6-F1
#
_cell.length_a   1.000
_cell.length_b   1.000
_cell.length_c   1.000
_cell.angle_alpha   90.00
_cell.angle_beta   90.00
_cell.angle_gamma   90.00
#
_symmetry.space_group_name_H-M   'P 1'
#
loop_
_entity.id
_entity.type
_entity.pdbx_description
1 polymer ?
#
loop_
_entity_poly.entity_id
_entity_poly.type
_entity_poly.pdbx_seq_one_letter_code
_entity_poly.pdbx_strand_id
1 'polypeptide(L)'
;MNGLINRAIACFVRDSYGVPVWEEVMARLGIDESAFEPLMPCEPGVTARLVEAVAARFSRSSADLLEDLGTYLVAQPRSEAIRRLLRFGGVDFAEFLESLEDLPDRARLAMSELDLPAISLYMQGAGVFLVEMARADGAGLRFGPVLLGMLRAMADDYGALVLLDYRGCDATREIIEVHLLDAAFADGRDFDLASGRAAP
;
A
#
# COMPACT_ATOMS: atom_id res chain seq x y z
N MET A 1 14.16 -4.17 7.29
CA MET A 1 12.72 -4.41 7.00
C MET A 1 11.79 -3.23 7.32
N ASN A 2 11.37 -2.95 8.56
CA ASN A 2 10.33 -1.91 8.81
C ASN A 2 10.72 -0.45 8.47
N GLY A 3 12.02 -0.15 8.29
CA GLY A 3 12.48 1.22 7.99
C GLY A 3 11.88 1.81 6.70
N LEU A 4 11.78 1.02 5.63
CA LEU A 4 11.18 1.46 4.37
C LEU A 4 9.70 1.80 4.52
N ILE A 5 8.96 0.97 5.25
CA ILE A 5 7.54 1.18 5.56
C ILE A 5 7.38 2.46 6.40
N ASN A 6 8.20 2.63 7.43
CA ASN A 6 8.15 3.82 8.28
C ASN A 6 8.52 5.10 7.51
N ARG A 7 9.45 5.00 6.56
CA ARG A 7 9.81 6.11 5.67
C ARG A 7 8.68 6.45 4.70
N ALA A 8 7.95 5.45 4.19
CA ALA A 8 6.74 5.67 3.40
C ALA A 8 5.66 6.40 4.24
N ILE A 9 5.44 5.97 5.49
CA ILE A 9 4.54 6.65 6.43
C ILE A 9 5.01 8.08 6.70
N ALA A 10 6.30 8.31 6.92
CA ALA A 10 6.86 9.64 7.13
C ALA A 10 6.58 10.58 5.95
N CYS A 11 6.83 10.12 4.72
CA CYS A 11 6.51 10.88 3.51
C CYS A 11 5.01 11.19 3.41
N PHE A 12 4.16 10.17 3.60
CA PHE A 12 2.71 10.33 3.58
C PHE A 12 2.22 11.38 4.60
N VAL A 13 2.69 11.30 5.84
CA VAL A 13 2.26 12.21 6.91
C VAL A 13 2.71 13.64 6.61
N ARG A 14 3.96 13.82 6.15
CA ARG A 14 4.47 15.16 5.80
C ARG A 14 3.72 15.76 4.62
N ASP A 15 3.49 14.99 3.57
CA ASP A 15 2.87 15.49 2.35
C ASP A 15 1.36 15.71 2.53
N SER A 16 0.69 14.94 3.39
CA SER A 16 -0.76 15.04 3.63
C SER A 16 -1.15 15.95 4.80
N TYR A 17 -0.34 15.96 5.86
CA TYR A 17 -0.66 16.64 7.13
C TYR A 17 0.39 17.70 7.54
N GLY A 18 1.50 17.79 6.83
CA GLY A 18 2.55 18.78 7.07
C GLY A 18 3.67 18.30 7.99
N VAL A 19 4.85 18.91 7.82
CA VAL A 19 6.05 18.64 8.63
C VAL A 19 5.84 18.85 10.13
N PRO A 20 5.13 19.89 10.62
CA PRO A 20 4.93 20.09 12.06
C PRO A 20 4.20 18.92 12.74
N VAL A 21 3.23 18.30 12.05
CA VAL A 21 2.51 17.13 12.57
C VAL A 21 3.45 15.94 12.72
N TRP A 22 4.31 15.72 11.73
CA TRP A 22 5.31 14.66 11.79
C TRP A 22 6.27 14.82 12.97
N GLU A 23 6.82 16.03 13.15
CA GLU A 23 7.75 16.32 14.24
C GLU A 23 7.09 16.16 15.62
N GLU A 24 5.85 16.62 15.78
CA GLU A 24 5.06 16.44 17.01
C GLU A 24 4.89 14.96 17.37
N VAL A 25 4.55 14.12 16.38
CA VAL A 25 4.36 12.67 16.56
C VAL A 25 5.67 11.99 16.95
N MET A 26 6.77 12.29 16.27
CA MET A 26 8.08 11.72 16.55
C MET A 26 8.59 12.10 17.94
N ALA A 27 8.47 13.38 18.31
CA ALA A 27 8.83 13.86 19.64
C ALA A 27 8.02 13.17 20.75
N ARG A 28 6.70 13.00 20.55
CA ARG A 28 5.84 12.30 21.52
C ARG A 28 6.20 10.82 21.67
N LEU A 29 6.60 10.16 20.59
CA LEU A 29 6.99 8.76 20.62
C LEU A 29 8.42 8.52 21.12
N GLY A 30 9.25 9.57 21.17
CA GLY A 30 10.66 9.48 21.53
C GLY A 30 11.49 8.69 20.52
N ILE A 31 11.09 8.70 19.26
CA ILE A 31 11.75 7.95 18.18
C ILE A 31 12.65 8.91 17.40
N ASP A 32 13.88 8.48 17.14
CA ASP A 32 14.77 9.17 16.21
C ASP A 32 14.49 8.68 14.78
N GLU A 33 14.32 9.60 13.83
CA GLU A 33 14.01 9.27 12.44
C GLU A 33 15.14 8.50 11.74
N SER A 34 16.38 8.61 12.21
CA SER A 34 17.49 7.78 11.73
C SER A 34 17.21 6.27 11.87
N ALA A 35 16.26 5.88 12.72
CA ALA A 35 15.77 4.50 12.82
C ALA A 35 15.02 4.00 11.57
N PHE A 36 14.66 4.88 10.63
CA PHE A 36 13.94 4.52 9.40
C PHE A 36 14.85 4.34 8.20
N GLU A 37 16.17 4.53 8.37
CA GLU A 37 17.13 4.28 7.31
C GLU A 37 17.16 2.78 6.93
N PRO A 38 17.30 2.42 5.64
CA PRO A 38 17.12 1.03 5.16
C PRO A 38 17.99 -0.02 5.85
N LEU A 39 19.15 0.36 6.39
CA LEU A 39 20.12 -0.54 7.03
C LEU A 39 20.07 -0.49 8.57
N MET A 40 19.17 0.30 9.15
CA MET A 40 19.04 0.41 10.60
C MET A 40 18.03 -0.61 11.14
N PRO A 41 18.37 -1.35 12.20
CA PRO A 41 17.40 -2.22 12.85
C PRO A 41 16.29 -1.36 13.47
N CYS A 42 15.07 -1.59 13.01
CA CYS A 42 13.89 -0.95 13.55
C CYS A 42 13.36 -1.80 14.71
N GLU A 43 13.14 -1.18 15.87
CA GLU A 43 12.60 -1.92 17.03
C GLU A 43 11.22 -2.51 16.71
N PRO A 44 10.92 -3.74 17.20
CA PRO A 44 9.61 -4.34 17.05
C PRO A 44 8.49 -3.41 17.55
N GLY A 45 7.43 -3.27 16.77
CA GLY A 45 6.26 -2.48 17.14
C GLY A 45 6.38 -0.96 16.92
N VAL A 46 7.53 -0.43 16.47
CA VAL A 46 7.67 0.99 16.12
C VAL A 46 6.65 1.41 15.06
N THR A 47 6.49 0.61 14.01
CA THR A 47 5.51 0.86 12.93
C THR A 47 4.08 0.97 13.49
N ALA A 48 3.70 0.03 14.36
CA ALA A 48 2.38 0.02 14.99
C ALA A 48 2.13 1.29 15.83
N ARG A 49 3.09 1.63 16.71
CA ARG A 49 3.04 2.83 17.55
C ARG A 49 2.99 4.11 16.72
N LEU A 50 3.71 4.15 15.60
CA LEU A 50 3.71 5.29 14.69
C LEU A 50 2.33 5.50 14.06
N VAL A 51 1.76 4.43 13.49
CA VAL A 51 0.42 4.46 12.89
C VAL A 51 -0.64 4.85 13.92
N GLU A 52 -0.63 4.25 15.11
CA GLU A 52 -1.57 4.57 16.19
C GLU A 52 -1.45 6.03 16.63
N ALA A 53 -0.23 6.55 16.75
CA ALA A 53 0.02 7.92 17.17
C ALA A 53 -0.53 8.93 16.15
N VAL A 54 -0.30 8.69 14.86
CA VAL A 54 -0.83 9.54 13.79
C VAL A 54 -2.36 9.44 13.74
N ALA A 55 -2.92 8.23 13.77
CA ALA A 55 -4.36 8.02 13.73
C ALA A 55 -5.08 8.72 14.91
N ALA A 56 -4.54 8.56 16.13
CA ALA A 56 -5.07 9.20 17.32
C ALA A 56 -5.03 10.74 17.24
N ARG A 57 -4.01 11.32 16.61
CA ARG A 57 -3.89 12.78 16.42
C ARG A 57 -5.03 13.37 15.58
N PHE A 58 -5.63 12.56 14.71
CA PHE A 58 -6.75 12.95 13.85
C PHE A 58 -8.08 12.33 14.27
N SER A 59 -8.15 11.64 15.41
CA SER A 59 -9.36 10.91 15.86
C SER A 59 -9.89 9.93 14.82
N ARG A 60 -8.99 9.27 14.09
CA ARG A 60 -9.30 8.28 13.05
C ARG A 60 -8.89 6.89 13.47
N SER A 61 -9.43 5.87 12.80
CA SER A 61 -8.96 4.51 13.00
C SER A 61 -7.60 4.32 12.31
N SER A 62 -6.78 3.39 12.83
CA SER A 62 -5.53 3.01 12.14
C SER A 62 -5.81 2.43 10.75
N ALA A 63 -6.95 1.75 10.56
CA ALA A 63 -7.32 1.20 9.25
C ALA A 63 -7.57 2.32 8.22
N ASP A 64 -8.28 3.38 8.60
CA ASP A 64 -8.56 4.51 7.69
C ASP A 64 -7.27 5.22 7.28
N LEU A 65 -6.34 5.38 8.24
CA LEU A 65 -5.03 5.98 7.95
C LEU A 65 -4.21 5.12 6.98
N LEU A 66 -4.28 3.80 7.13
CA LEU A 66 -3.56 2.85 6.29
C LEU A 66 -4.18 2.72 4.90
N GLU A 67 -5.49 2.84 4.77
CA GLU A 67 -6.16 2.96 3.47
C GLU A 67 -5.69 4.21 2.73
N ASP A 68 -5.67 5.37 3.39
CA ASP A 68 -5.16 6.61 2.79
C ASP A 68 -3.68 6.50 2.39
N LEU A 69 -2.86 5.84 3.23
CA LEU A 69 -1.47 5.53 2.89
C LEU A 69 -1.40 4.71 1.60
N GLY A 70 -2.21 3.67 1.47
CA GLY A 70 -2.30 2.86 0.26
C GLY A 70 -2.62 3.67 -0.99
N THR A 71 -3.63 4.54 -0.90
CA THR A 71 -3.98 5.46 -2.00
C THR A 71 -2.82 6.43 -2.31
N TYR A 72 -2.18 7.00 -1.30
CA TYR A 72 -1.04 7.90 -1.44
C TYR A 72 0.15 7.23 -2.17
N LEU A 73 0.40 5.94 -1.93
CA LEU A 73 1.49 5.20 -2.57
C LEU A 73 1.31 5.02 -4.09
N VAL A 74 0.10 5.21 -4.60
CA VAL A 74 -0.20 5.08 -6.05
C VAL A 74 -0.47 6.44 -6.69
N ALA A 75 -1.20 7.32 -5.99
CA ALA A 75 -1.70 8.56 -6.57
C ALA A 75 -0.61 9.63 -6.72
N GLN A 76 0.41 9.65 -5.84
CA GLN A 76 1.29 10.81 -5.75
C GLN A 76 2.51 10.73 -6.66
N PRO A 77 2.95 11.85 -7.28
CA PRO A 77 4.11 11.88 -8.17
C PRO A 77 5.40 11.35 -7.52
N ARG A 78 5.57 11.54 -6.21
CA ARG A 78 6.72 11.03 -5.45
C ARG A 78 6.77 9.50 -5.43
N SER A 79 5.61 8.85 -5.55
CA SER A 79 5.42 7.41 -5.46
C SER A 79 5.26 6.76 -6.85
N GLU A 80 5.60 7.48 -7.93
CA GLU A 80 5.40 7.01 -9.32
C GLU A 80 6.10 5.67 -9.58
N ALA A 81 7.22 5.37 -8.91
CA ALA A 81 7.89 4.08 -9.02
C ALA A 81 7.00 2.91 -8.54
N ILE A 82 6.22 3.10 -7.48
CA ILE A 82 5.28 2.08 -6.96
C ILE A 82 4.11 1.92 -7.93
N ARG A 83 3.52 3.03 -8.38
CA ARG A 83 2.48 3.00 -9.43
C ARG A 83 2.96 2.22 -10.65
N ARG A 84 4.16 2.51 -11.15
CA ARG A 84 4.75 1.83 -12.33
C ARG A 84 4.98 0.34 -12.08
N LEU A 85 5.44 -0.05 -10.88
CA LEU A 85 5.59 -1.46 -10.50
C LEU A 85 4.26 -2.20 -10.55
N LEU A 86 3.19 -1.59 -10.01
CA LEU A 86 1.85 -2.17 -10.03
C LEU A 86 1.28 -2.23 -11.46
N ARG A 87 1.49 -1.18 -12.24
CA ARG A 87 1.10 -1.09 -13.66
C ARG A 87 1.80 -2.09 -14.56
N PHE A 88 2.97 -2.59 -14.17
CA PHE A 88 3.62 -3.69 -14.86
C PHE A 88 2.83 -5.01 -14.77
N GLY A 89 1.84 -5.08 -13.88
CA GLY A 89 1.07 -6.30 -13.61
C GLY A 89 0.08 -6.71 -14.70
N GLY A 90 -0.42 -5.78 -15.52
CA GLY A 90 -1.43 -6.11 -16.53
C GLY A 90 -1.80 -4.90 -17.37
N VAL A 91 -2.44 -5.14 -18.52
CA VAL A 91 -2.91 -4.04 -19.38
C VAL A 91 -4.22 -3.44 -18.90
N ASP A 92 -5.03 -4.22 -18.18
CA ASP A 92 -6.28 -3.80 -17.56
C ASP A 92 -6.33 -4.15 -16.06
N PHE A 93 -7.41 -3.75 -15.39
CA PHE A 93 -7.56 -3.98 -13.95
C PHE A 93 -7.71 -5.47 -13.60
N ALA A 94 -8.33 -6.29 -14.46
CA ALA A 94 -8.52 -7.71 -14.20
C ALA A 94 -7.19 -8.46 -14.29
N GLU A 95 -6.40 -8.23 -15.34
CA GLU A 95 -5.04 -8.78 -15.45
C GLU A 95 -4.13 -8.30 -14.31
N PHE A 96 -4.29 -7.03 -13.91
CA PHE A 96 -3.59 -6.52 -12.74
C PHE A 96 -3.94 -7.29 -11.46
N LEU A 97 -5.22 -7.58 -11.21
CA LEU A 97 -5.64 -8.40 -10.06
C LEU A 97 -4.98 -9.79 -10.14
N GLU A 98 -5.01 -10.44 -11.29
CA GLU A 98 -4.39 -11.75 -11.53
C GLU A 98 -2.88 -11.73 -11.23
N SER A 99 -2.21 -10.62 -11.51
CA SER A 99 -0.78 -10.45 -11.24
C SER A 99 -0.41 -10.19 -9.78
N LEU A 100 -1.39 -9.99 -8.88
CA LEU A 100 -1.12 -9.63 -7.49
C LEU A 100 -0.41 -10.73 -6.71
N GLU A 101 -0.60 -12.00 -7.08
CA GLU A 101 0.10 -13.13 -6.45
C GLU A 101 1.62 -13.03 -6.62
N ASP A 102 2.08 -12.46 -7.74
CA ASP A 102 3.51 -12.23 -8.05
C ASP A 102 4.05 -10.92 -7.45
N LEU A 103 3.20 -10.07 -6.88
CA LEU A 103 3.61 -8.76 -6.36
C LEU A 103 4.67 -8.86 -5.25
N PRO A 104 4.57 -9.77 -4.26
CA PRO A 104 5.61 -9.91 -3.24
C PRO A 104 6.99 -10.21 -3.82
N ASP A 105 7.07 -11.08 -4.83
CA ASP A 105 8.35 -11.43 -5.48
C ASP A 105 8.87 -10.28 -6.35
N ARG A 106 8.00 -9.60 -7.11
CA ARG A 106 8.36 -8.40 -7.86
C ARG A 106 8.88 -7.29 -6.95
N ALA A 107 8.23 -7.07 -5.81
CA ALA A 107 8.65 -6.09 -4.81
C ALA A 107 10.04 -6.44 -4.25
N ARG A 108 10.31 -7.72 -3.97
CA ARG A 108 11.61 -8.19 -3.47
C ARG A 108 12.74 -8.05 -4.51
N LEU A 109 12.43 -8.23 -5.80
CA LEU A 109 13.38 -7.99 -6.88
C LEU A 109 13.75 -6.50 -7.02
N ALA A 110 12.78 -5.61 -6.84
CA ALA A 110 13.03 -4.16 -6.86
C ALA A 110 13.71 -3.68 -5.56
N MET A 111 13.34 -4.27 -4.43
CA MET A 111 13.73 -3.86 -3.09
C MET A 111 13.84 -5.09 -2.17
N SER A 112 15.05 -5.64 -2.03
CA SER A 112 15.28 -6.89 -1.27
C SER A 112 14.89 -6.81 0.21
N GLU A 113 14.84 -5.60 0.78
CA GLU A 113 14.46 -5.30 2.17
C GLU A 113 12.94 -5.19 2.37
N LEU A 114 12.15 -5.16 1.30
CA LEU A 114 10.70 -5.06 1.37
C LEU A 114 10.11 -6.47 1.39
N ASP A 115 9.56 -6.84 2.54
CA ASP A 115 8.90 -8.13 2.73
C ASP A 115 7.39 -7.91 2.79
N LEU A 116 6.74 -8.17 1.66
CA LEU A 116 5.28 -8.15 1.58
C LEU A 116 4.74 -9.54 1.96
N PRO A 117 3.61 -9.60 2.69
CA PRO A 117 2.96 -10.87 2.93
C PRO A 117 2.52 -11.52 1.62
N ALA A 118 2.42 -12.85 1.61
CA ALA A 118 1.89 -13.58 0.46
C ALA A 118 0.47 -13.13 0.12
N ILE A 119 0.17 -13.03 -1.18
CA ILE A 119 -1.14 -12.65 -1.70
C ILE A 119 -1.66 -13.83 -2.52
N SER A 120 -2.94 -14.14 -2.37
CA SER A 120 -3.64 -15.15 -3.17
C SER A 120 -4.92 -14.55 -3.74
N LEU A 121 -5.22 -14.89 -5.00
CA LEU A 121 -6.41 -14.41 -5.70
C LEU A 121 -7.36 -15.57 -6.01
N TYR A 122 -8.64 -15.40 -5.68
CA TYR A 122 -9.68 -16.36 -6.03
C TYR A 122 -10.79 -15.68 -6.82
N MET A 123 -11.05 -16.16 -8.03
CA MET A 123 -12.19 -15.71 -8.82
C MET A 123 -13.44 -16.50 -8.41
N GLN A 124 -14.49 -15.80 -7.98
CA GLN A 124 -15.79 -16.39 -7.63
C GLN A 124 -16.77 -16.39 -8.83
N GLY A 125 -16.40 -15.73 -9.93
CA GLY A 125 -17.21 -15.56 -11.14
C GLY A 125 -17.96 -14.22 -11.18
N ALA A 126 -18.52 -13.89 -12.34
CA ALA A 126 -19.30 -12.66 -12.56
C ALA A 126 -18.58 -11.35 -12.14
N GLY A 127 -17.26 -11.28 -12.34
CA GLY A 127 -16.45 -10.10 -11.98
C GLY A 127 -16.15 -9.97 -10.49
N VAL A 128 -16.44 -11.00 -9.68
CA VAL A 128 -16.13 -11.02 -8.25
C VAL A 128 -14.82 -11.76 -7.98
N PHE A 129 -13.92 -11.08 -7.28
CA PHE A 129 -12.62 -11.60 -6.85
C PHE A 129 -12.48 -11.50 -5.34
N LEU A 130 -11.80 -12.47 -4.74
CA LEU A 130 -11.34 -12.43 -3.36
C LEU A 130 -9.83 -12.35 -3.36
N VAL A 131 -9.30 -11.27 -2.81
CA VAL A 131 -7.88 -11.09 -2.56
C VAL A 131 -7.61 -11.44 -1.11
N GLU A 132 -6.92 -12.53 -0.89
CA GLU A 132 -6.45 -12.94 0.43
C GLU A 132 -4.99 -12.53 0.60
N MET A 133 -4.67 -12.02 1.78
CA MET A 133 -3.30 -11.68 2.15
C MET A 133 -2.93 -12.37 3.45
N ALA A 134 -1.80 -13.07 3.45
CA ALA A 134 -1.25 -13.65 4.66
C ALA A 134 -0.94 -12.55 5.70
N ARG A 135 -1.03 -12.88 6.98
CA ARG A 135 -0.55 -11.97 8.02
C ARG A 135 0.96 -12.01 8.08
N ALA A 136 1.60 -10.84 8.01
CA ALA A 136 3.02 -10.72 8.31
C ALA A 136 3.22 -10.82 9.83
N ASP A 137 3.96 -11.84 10.26
CA ASP A 137 4.42 -11.95 11.64
C ASP A 137 5.42 -10.83 11.94
N GLY A 138 5.22 -10.12 13.06
CA GLY A 138 6.20 -9.16 13.59
C GLY A 138 6.26 -7.77 12.93
N ALA A 139 5.59 -7.52 11.79
CA ALA A 139 5.61 -6.21 11.13
C ALA A 139 4.84 -5.11 11.91
N GLY A 140 3.90 -5.49 12.78
CA GLY A 140 3.04 -4.55 13.52
C GLY A 140 2.07 -3.75 12.64
N LEU A 141 2.06 -4.00 11.32
CA LEU A 141 1.22 -3.36 10.33
C LEU A 141 0.20 -4.35 9.77
N ARG A 142 -1.04 -3.90 9.60
CA ARG A 142 -2.04 -4.59 8.80
C ARG A 142 -1.94 -4.09 7.36
N PHE A 143 -1.58 -4.98 6.44
CA PHE A 143 -1.40 -4.62 5.05
C PHE A 143 -2.71 -4.63 4.27
N GLY A 144 -3.76 -5.30 4.77
CA GLY A 144 -5.08 -5.33 4.16
C GLY A 144 -5.64 -3.93 3.85
N PRO A 145 -5.75 -3.01 4.83
CA PRO A 145 -6.18 -1.64 4.57
C PRO A 145 -5.27 -0.89 3.58
N VAL A 146 -3.95 -1.11 3.64
CA VAL A 146 -3.01 -0.50 2.67
C VAL A 146 -3.31 -1.00 1.25
N LEU A 147 -3.46 -2.30 1.06
CA LEU A 147 -3.79 -2.86 -0.23
C LEU A 147 -5.17 -2.38 -0.71
N LEU A 148 -6.16 -2.25 0.18
CA LEU A 148 -7.48 -1.71 -0.17
C LEU A 148 -7.35 -0.31 -0.80
N GLY A 149 -6.58 0.57 -0.19
CA GLY A 149 -6.30 1.91 -0.71
C GLY A 149 -5.53 1.91 -2.03
N MET A 150 -4.57 0.99 -2.18
CA MET A 150 -3.82 0.79 -3.43
C MET A 150 -4.73 0.28 -4.55
N LEU A 151 -5.58 -0.70 -4.29
CA LEU A 151 -6.54 -1.25 -5.26
C LEU A 151 -7.51 -0.18 -5.73
N ARG A 152 -8.00 0.67 -4.82
CA ARG A 152 -8.88 1.78 -5.18
C ARG A 152 -8.19 2.75 -6.13
N ALA A 153 -7.00 3.21 -5.76
CA ALA A 153 -6.24 4.13 -6.60
C ALA A 153 -5.86 3.51 -7.95
N MET A 154 -5.55 2.20 -7.99
CA MET A 154 -5.22 1.50 -9.22
C MET A 154 -6.45 1.30 -10.13
N ALA A 155 -7.63 1.07 -9.57
CA ALA A 155 -8.87 1.01 -10.34
C ALA A 155 -9.15 2.34 -11.03
N ASP A 156 -9.06 3.46 -10.30
CA ASP A 156 -9.15 4.80 -10.86
C ASP A 156 -8.09 5.03 -11.93
N ASP A 157 -6.86 4.57 -11.68
CA ASP A 157 -5.77 4.68 -12.64
C ASP A 157 -6.12 3.93 -13.94
N TYR A 158 -6.75 2.74 -13.87
CA TYR A 158 -7.14 1.95 -15.06
C TYR A 158 -8.44 2.45 -15.69
N GLY A 159 -9.16 3.36 -15.04
CA GLY A 159 -10.50 3.75 -15.47
C GLY A 159 -11.56 2.65 -15.23
N ALA A 160 -11.30 1.73 -14.30
CA ALA A 160 -12.21 0.65 -13.95
C ALA A 160 -13.16 1.06 -12.81
N LEU A 161 -14.45 0.71 -12.93
CA LEU A 161 -15.42 0.86 -11.86
C LEU A 161 -15.44 -0.40 -11.00
N VAL A 162 -15.04 -0.24 -9.74
CA VAL A 162 -14.96 -1.34 -8.78
C VAL A 162 -15.69 -1.01 -7.48
N LEU A 163 -16.29 -2.03 -6.85
CA LEU A 163 -16.62 -1.98 -5.43
C LEU A 163 -15.60 -2.80 -4.66
N LEU A 164 -15.08 -2.22 -3.59
CA LEU A 164 -14.09 -2.86 -2.73
C LEU A 164 -14.68 -2.97 -1.33
N ASP A 165 -14.67 -4.17 -0.76
CA ASP A 165 -15.09 -4.41 0.62
C ASP A 165 -14.02 -5.14 1.41
N TYR A 166 -13.67 -4.60 2.56
CA TYR A 166 -12.74 -5.25 3.48
C TYR A 166 -13.51 -6.20 4.37
N ARG A 167 -13.48 -7.50 4.02
CA ARG A 167 -14.23 -8.56 4.72
C ARG A 167 -13.67 -8.89 6.11
N GLY A 168 -12.53 -8.30 6.47
CA GLY A 168 -11.94 -8.39 7.79
C GLY A 168 -10.61 -9.13 7.81
N CYS A 169 -10.18 -9.50 9.02
CA CYS A 169 -9.00 -10.32 9.25
C CYS A 169 -9.33 -11.46 10.20
N ASP A 170 -8.72 -12.62 9.96
CA ASP A 170 -8.65 -13.71 10.92
C ASP A 170 -7.22 -13.81 11.52
N ALA A 171 -6.92 -14.94 12.17
CA ALA A 171 -5.62 -15.16 12.80
C ALA A 171 -4.47 -15.36 11.79
N THR A 172 -4.79 -15.65 10.52
CA THR A 172 -3.83 -16.05 9.49
C THR A 172 -3.83 -15.14 8.27
N ARG A 173 -4.93 -14.44 7.98
CA ARG A 173 -5.09 -13.65 6.76
C ARG A 173 -6.02 -12.44 6.90
N GLU A 174 -5.92 -11.55 5.93
CA GLU A 174 -6.83 -10.43 5.67
C GLU A 174 -7.51 -10.66 4.31
N ILE A 175 -8.78 -10.29 4.17
CA ILE A 175 -9.57 -10.58 2.96
C ILE A 175 -10.20 -9.29 2.42
N ILE A 176 -9.98 -9.03 1.14
CA ILE A 176 -10.64 -7.97 0.37
C ILE A 176 -11.48 -8.62 -0.73
N GLU A 177 -12.75 -8.23 -0.80
CA GLU A 177 -13.61 -8.59 -1.92
C GLU A 177 -13.66 -7.46 -2.93
N VAL A 178 -13.48 -7.81 -4.21
CA VAL A 178 -13.45 -6.87 -5.33
C VAL A 178 -14.56 -7.25 -6.30
N HIS A 179 -15.45 -6.30 -6.58
CA HIS A 179 -16.46 -6.43 -7.63
C HIS A 179 -16.05 -5.52 -8.79
N LEU A 180 -15.59 -6.11 -9.87
CA LEU A 180 -15.34 -5.40 -11.12
C LEU A 180 -16.65 -5.25 -11.89
N LEU A 181 -17.24 -4.06 -11.82
CA LEU A 181 -18.53 -3.77 -12.46
C LEU A 181 -18.36 -3.40 -13.92
N ASP A 182 -17.30 -2.64 -14.23
CA ASP A 182 -16.95 -2.24 -15.59
C ASP A 182 -15.43 -2.01 -15.67
N ALA A 183 -14.76 -2.69 -16.60
CA ALA A 183 -13.31 -2.59 -16.79
C ALA A 183 -12.86 -1.34 -17.53
N ALA A 184 -13.76 -0.63 -18.21
CA ALA A 184 -13.47 0.55 -19.04
C ALA A 184 -14.53 1.64 -18.82
N PHE A 185 -14.83 1.92 -17.56
CA PHE A 185 -15.86 2.88 -17.15
C PHE A 185 -15.48 4.33 -17.47
N ALA A 186 -14.18 4.66 -17.36
CA ALA A 186 -13.64 6.00 -17.60
C ALA A 186 -12.27 5.91 -18.31
N ASP A 187 -11.80 7.05 -18.80
CA ASP A 187 -10.42 7.15 -19.30
C ASP A 187 -9.45 6.98 -18.12
N GLY A 188 -8.61 5.94 -18.19
CA GLY A 188 -7.53 5.72 -17.25
C GLY A 188 -6.40 6.75 -17.40
N ARG A 189 -5.48 6.77 -16.44
CA ARG A 189 -4.24 7.55 -16.53
C ARG A 189 -3.27 6.88 -17.49
N ASP A 190 -2.69 7.70 -18.38
CA ASP A 190 -1.65 7.26 -19.30
C ASP A 190 -0.51 6.51 -18.58
N PHE A 191 -0.02 5.46 -19.25
CA PHE A 191 1.10 4.67 -18.78
C PHE A 191 2.03 4.34 -19.94
N ASP A 192 3.29 4.78 -19.81
CA ASP A 192 4.37 4.46 -20.75
C ASP A 192 5.51 3.77 -20.01
N LEU A 193 5.79 2.51 -20.37
CA LEU A 193 6.88 1.72 -19.84
C LEU A 193 8.26 2.35 -20.10
N ALA A 194 8.44 3.06 -21.22
CA ALA A 194 9.75 3.60 -21.64
C ALA A 194 10.10 4.96 -21.01
N SER A 195 9.16 5.63 -20.34
CA SER A 195 9.35 6.97 -19.76
C SER A 195 10.21 7.01 -18.47
N GLY A 196 10.76 5.86 -18.04
CA GLY A 196 11.75 5.79 -16.97
C GLY A 196 13.08 6.41 -17.41
N ARG A 197 13.27 7.70 -17.12
CA ARG A 197 14.53 8.40 -17.35
C ARG A 197 15.65 7.62 -16.65
N ALA A 198 16.59 7.06 -17.43
CA ALA A 198 17.87 6.60 -16.89
C ALA A 198 18.48 7.78 -16.14
N ALA A 199 18.70 7.63 -14.83
CA ALA A 199 19.44 8.62 -14.06
C ALA A 199 20.86 8.72 -14.66
N PRO A 200 21.38 9.93 -14.91
CA PRO A 200 22.77 10.10 -15.32
C PRO A 200 23.75 9.69 -14.22
#